data_AF-A0A2D6MIG9-F1
#
_entry.id   AF-A0A2D6MIG9-F1
#
_cell.length_a   1.000
_cell.length_b   1.000
_cell.length_c   1.000
_cell.angle_alpha   90.00
_cell.angle_beta   90.00
_cell.angle_gamma   90.00
#
_symmetry.space_group_name_H-M   'P 1'
#
loop_
_entity.id
_entity.type
_entity.pdbx_description
1 polymer ?
#
loop_
_entity_poly.entity_id
_entity_poly.type
_entity_poly.pdbx_seq_one_letter_code
_entity_poly.pdbx_strand_id
1 'polypeptide(L)'
;MEEKMTTDNFPEGNPEVAEAVTGQREDAEDFFESLDKEVNSMILDDNKSEVSVSGKEQENAKTPPAEQVENGEISNMAKRYADSSREAKRLNKRLKELEPYTPLLDAYKNDPNLIQHTKSYFEGGGQTPKSIQDKLDLGEDFVFDGDEAIKDPSSDSAKVFGAVVDEAVNRRLSGHKRQEQLVAKQREEEKSFRGKFEMSDDDYDNLVEFAKSRPLSLEDIYYLKNREERDMNVARATRDDMREQMQNVRQKPTSLSDTGSKSVDRNQEDVLFDSILGIDKKLDEAFGI
;
A
#
# COMPACT_ATOMS: atom_id res chain seq x y z
N MET A 1 14.23 -54.67 -12.34
CA MET A 1 13.77 -53.32 -12.70
C MET A 1 13.11 -52.73 -11.48
N GLU A 2 13.82 -51.86 -10.78
CA GLU A 2 13.28 -50.80 -9.93
C GLU A 2 14.46 -49.87 -9.67
N GLU A 3 14.52 -48.79 -10.45
CA GLU A 3 15.53 -47.73 -10.34
C GLU A 3 15.26 -46.90 -9.09
N LYS A 4 16.25 -46.79 -8.21
CA LYS A 4 16.29 -45.78 -7.15
C LYS A 4 17.17 -44.64 -7.63
N MET A 5 16.56 -43.50 -7.91
CA MET A 5 17.29 -42.24 -8.12
C MET A 5 17.67 -41.62 -6.78
N THR A 6 18.96 -41.32 -6.70
CA THR A 6 19.70 -40.59 -5.68
C THR A 6 19.35 -39.10 -5.69
N THR A 7 19.17 -38.50 -4.51
CA THR A 7 19.25 -37.05 -4.33
C THR A 7 20.44 -36.71 -3.44
N ASP A 8 21.46 -36.16 -4.08
CA ASP A 8 22.60 -35.43 -3.51
C ASP A 8 22.12 -34.28 -2.60
N ASN A 9 22.59 -34.21 -1.35
CA ASN A 9 23.81 -33.52 -0.90
C ASN A 9 23.53 -32.04 -0.51
N PHE A 10 23.01 -31.85 0.71
CA PHE A 10 23.16 -30.59 1.45
C PHE A 10 24.18 -30.84 2.57
N PRO A 11 25.30 -30.11 2.63
CA PRO A 11 26.30 -30.31 3.66
C PRO A 11 25.77 -29.86 5.03
N GLU A 12 25.80 -30.79 5.98
CA GLU A 12 25.63 -30.54 7.41
C GLU A 12 26.67 -29.51 7.87
N GLY A 13 26.19 -28.35 8.30
CA GLY A 13 27.01 -27.27 8.84
C GLY A 13 27.60 -27.65 10.19
N ASN A 14 28.93 -27.70 10.22
CA ASN A 14 29.82 -27.81 11.37
C ASN A 14 29.32 -26.95 12.57
N PRO A 15 29.17 -27.49 13.80
CA PRO A 15 28.71 -26.74 14.97
C PRO A 15 29.72 -25.74 15.56
N GLU A 16 30.82 -25.45 14.85
CA GLU A 16 31.94 -24.65 15.36
C GLU A 16 31.92 -23.18 14.90
N VAL A 17 30.90 -22.74 14.16
CA VAL A 17 30.83 -21.35 13.63
C VAL A 17 29.81 -20.47 14.37
N ALA A 18 29.11 -21.02 15.38
CA ALA A 18 28.10 -20.28 16.14
C ALA A 18 28.68 -19.41 17.28
N GLU A 19 29.99 -19.46 17.53
CA GLU A 19 30.65 -18.71 18.62
C GLU A 19 31.41 -17.45 18.19
N ALA A 20 31.41 -17.09 16.88
CA ALA A 20 32.14 -15.93 16.38
C ALA A 20 31.30 -14.66 16.12
N VAL A 21 29.96 -14.72 16.25
CA VAL A 21 29.07 -13.58 15.89
C VAL A 21 28.42 -12.90 17.11
N THR A 22 28.70 -13.37 18.32
CA THR A 22 28.24 -12.74 19.57
C THR A 22 29.27 -11.77 20.19
N GLY A 23 30.49 -11.70 19.65
CA GLY A 23 31.56 -10.81 20.14
C GLY A 23 31.55 -9.38 19.59
N GLN A 24 30.79 -9.08 18.52
CA GLN A 24 30.84 -7.77 17.84
C GLN A 24 29.74 -6.78 18.25
N ARG A 25 28.96 -7.07 19.31
CA ARG A 25 27.94 -6.11 19.80
C ARG A 25 28.51 -5.05 20.76
N GLU A 26 29.63 -5.33 21.41
CA GLU A 26 30.31 -4.35 22.29
C GLU A 26 31.14 -3.35 21.46
N ASP A 27 31.72 -3.79 20.34
CA ASP A 27 32.51 -2.94 19.43
C ASP A 27 31.67 -1.83 18.77
N ALA A 28 30.34 -2.02 18.64
CA ALA A 28 29.48 -1.01 18.03
C ALA A 28 29.28 0.19 18.96
N GLU A 29 29.13 0.00 20.26
CA GLU A 29 28.96 1.09 21.22
C GLU A 29 30.25 1.91 21.35
N ASP A 30 31.40 1.24 21.41
CA ASP A 30 32.73 1.89 21.41
C ASP A 30 33.04 2.60 20.08
N PHE A 31 32.62 2.03 18.96
CA PHE A 31 32.75 2.66 17.64
C PHE A 31 31.93 3.96 17.56
N PHE A 32 30.70 3.98 18.06
CA PHE A 32 29.88 5.19 18.06
C PHE A 32 30.37 6.24 19.06
N GLU A 33 30.88 5.84 20.23
CA GLU A 33 31.52 6.78 21.16
C GLU A 33 32.81 7.39 20.59
N SER A 34 33.62 6.61 19.87
CA SER A 34 34.87 7.11 19.27
C SER A 34 34.61 8.11 18.15
N LEU A 35 33.60 7.84 17.31
CA LEU A 35 33.14 8.76 16.27
C LEU A 35 32.58 10.07 16.86
N ASP A 36 31.82 9.99 17.96
CA ASP A 36 31.24 11.19 18.59
C ASP A 36 32.32 12.11 19.21
N LYS A 37 33.42 11.53 19.70
CA LYS A 37 34.59 12.28 20.19
C LYS A 37 35.40 12.89 19.04
N GLU A 38 35.60 12.15 17.95
CA GLU A 38 36.34 12.63 16.78
C GLU A 38 35.65 13.83 16.13
N VAL A 39 34.33 13.76 15.93
CA VAL A 39 33.53 14.84 15.33
C VAL A 39 33.46 16.08 16.22
N ASN A 40 33.38 15.92 17.54
CA ASN A 40 33.39 17.06 18.46
C ASN A 40 34.79 17.68 18.66
N SER A 41 35.87 16.91 18.46
CA SER A 41 37.24 17.44 18.54
C SER A 41 37.62 18.33 17.36
N MET A 42 37.06 18.08 16.18
CA MET A 42 37.38 18.81 14.95
C MET A 42 36.74 20.22 14.89
N ILE A 43 35.81 20.55 15.80
CA ILE A 43 35.10 21.84 15.84
C ILE A 43 35.82 22.87 16.73
N LEU A 44 36.76 22.45 17.59
CA LEU A 44 37.36 23.30 18.63
C LEU A 44 38.73 23.91 18.27
N ASP A 45 39.33 23.57 17.13
CA ASP A 45 40.76 23.86 16.87
C ASP A 45 41.05 24.99 15.88
N ASP A 46 40.16 25.98 15.76
CA ASP A 46 40.40 27.21 14.99
C ASP A 46 40.30 28.47 15.88
N ASN A 47 41.31 28.70 16.74
CA ASN A 47 41.72 30.04 17.23
C ASN A 47 43.09 30.04 17.97
N LYS A 48 44.14 30.53 17.29
CA LYS A 48 45.35 31.32 17.72
C LYS A 48 45.77 31.31 19.22
N SER A 49 47.03 31.25 19.67
CA SER A 49 48.41 31.16 19.13
C SER A 49 49.37 31.00 20.35
N GLU A 50 50.47 30.24 20.25
CA GLU A 50 51.87 30.66 20.60
C GLU A 50 52.90 29.49 20.80
N VAL A 51 53.99 29.58 20.00
CA VAL A 51 55.42 29.28 20.29
C VAL A 51 56.04 27.86 20.10
N SER A 52 56.85 27.80 19.02
CA SER A 52 58.21 27.23 18.77
C SER A 52 58.60 25.73 18.74
N VAL A 53 59.04 25.36 17.51
CA VAL A 53 60.33 24.73 17.08
C VAL A 53 60.52 23.21 17.23
N SER A 54 60.52 22.48 16.10
CA SER A 54 61.73 22.08 15.33
C SER A 54 61.38 21.01 14.27
N GLY A 55 62.11 21.00 13.15
CA GLY A 55 61.73 20.37 11.88
C GLY A 55 61.94 18.85 11.72
N LYS A 56 61.37 18.28 10.64
CA LYS A 56 62.10 17.84 9.43
C LYS A 56 61.16 17.26 8.33
N GLU A 57 61.52 17.56 7.08
CA GLU A 57 61.33 16.81 5.79
C GLU A 57 59.88 16.56 5.26
N GLN A 58 59.45 17.25 4.18
CA GLN A 58 59.40 16.82 2.74
C GLN A 58 58.45 15.60 2.51
N GLU A 59 57.45 15.55 1.62
CA GLU A 59 57.21 16.17 0.31
C GLU A 59 55.73 16.05 -0.14
N ASN A 60 55.17 17.15 -0.63
CA ASN A 60 54.30 17.36 -1.80
C ASN A 60 53.25 16.29 -2.24
N ALA A 61 51.96 16.58 -2.03
CA ALA A 61 50.90 16.26 -3.01
C ALA A 61 49.77 17.31 -2.93
N LYS A 62 49.48 17.95 -4.06
CA LYS A 62 48.46 18.99 -4.25
C LYS A 62 47.06 18.47 -3.92
N THR A 63 46.39 19.08 -2.95
CA THR A 63 44.95 19.00 -2.77
C THR A 63 44.26 19.92 -3.80
N PRO A 64 43.27 19.43 -4.58
CA PRO A 64 42.38 20.30 -5.36
C PRO A 64 41.55 21.19 -4.41
N PRO A 65 41.03 22.34 -4.89
CA PRO A 65 40.22 23.23 -4.06
C PRO A 65 38.97 22.49 -3.58
N ALA A 66 38.70 22.63 -2.28
CA ALA A 66 37.50 22.10 -1.64
C ALA A 66 36.25 22.53 -2.42
N GLU A 67 35.57 21.56 -3.02
CA GLU A 67 34.16 21.72 -3.37
C GLU A 67 33.41 21.94 -2.08
N GLN A 68 32.84 23.14 -1.95
CA GLN A 68 31.85 23.45 -0.94
C GLN A 68 30.60 22.63 -1.25
N VAL A 69 30.59 21.38 -0.78
CA VAL A 69 29.35 20.60 -0.70
C VAL A 69 28.44 21.38 0.24
N GLU A 70 27.26 21.73 -0.26
CA GLU A 70 26.26 22.51 0.46
C GLU A 70 26.14 22.02 1.91
N ASN A 71 26.42 22.91 2.88
CA ASN A 71 26.18 22.67 4.31
C ASN A 71 24.72 22.22 4.60
N GLY A 72 23.80 22.39 3.65
CA GLY A 72 22.44 21.84 3.67
C GLY A 72 22.38 20.32 3.51
N GLU A 73 23.15 19.70 2.61
CA GLU A 73 23.03 18.26 2.32
C GLU A 73 23.59 17.38 3.42
N ILE A 74 24.75 17.74 3.97
CA ILE A 74 25.39 17.02 5.09
C ILE A 74 24.53 17.15 6.36
N SER A 75 24.00 18.34 6.64
CA SER A 75 23.10 18.54 7.78
C SER A 75 21.75 17.84 7.59
N ASN A 76 21.25 17.74 6.36
CA ASN A 76 20.05 16.96 6.03
C ASN A 76 20.29 15.45 6.18
N MET A 77 21.44 14.92 5.76
CA MET A 77 21.83 13.53 6.01
C MET A 77 21.94 13.25 7.50
N ALA A 78 22.65 14.07 8.26
CA ALA A 78 22.79 13.91 9.71
C ALA A 78 21.43 13.90 10.43
N LYS A 79 20.49 14.77 10.03
CA LYS A 79 19.11 14.75 10.53
C LYS A 79 18.39 13.44 10.21
N ARG A 80 18.48 12.97 8.95
CA ARG A 80 17.87 11.68 8.54
C ARG A 80 18.43 10.50 9.34
N TYR A 81 19.75 10.47 9.59
CA TYR A 81 20.38 9.45 10.42
C TYR A 81 19.93 9.53 11.88
N ALA A 82 19.87 10.74 12.45
CA ALA A 82 19.40 10.95 13.82
C ALA A 82 17.94 10.52 13.99
N ASP A 83 17.08 10.84 13.03
CA ASP A 83 15.66 10.46 13.06
C ASP A 83 15.48 8.94 12.85
N SER A 84 16.25 8.34 11.95
CA SER A 84 16.27 6.87 11.77
C SER A 84 16.74 6.15 13.03
N SER A 85 17.77 6.66 13.72
CA SER A 85 18.27 6.08 14.98
C SER A 85 17.24 6.23 16.11
N ARG A 86 16.55 7.37 16.18
CA ARG A 86 15.47 7.60 17.16
C ARG A 86 14.29 6.67 16.91
N GLU A 87 13.85 6.48 15.66
CA GLU A 87 12.81 5.51 15.31
C GLU A 87 13.26 4.07 15.60
N ALA A 88 14.50 3.70 15.28
CA ALA A 88 15.03 2.37 15.60
C ALA A 88 15.03 2.09 17.11
N LYS A 89 15.44 3.06 17.94
CA LYS A 89 15.38 2.96 19.40
C LYS A 89 13.92 2.85 19.89
N ARG A 90 12.99 3.56 19.27
CA ARG A 90 11.55 3.50 19.58
C ARG A 90 10.93 2.15 19.20
N LEU A 91 11.27 1.62 18.02
CA LEU A 91 10.84 0.31 17.56
C LEU A 91 11.41 -0.81 18.43
N ASN A 92 12.68 -0.71 18.84
CA ASN A 92 13.29 -1.70 19.73
C ASN A 92 12.60 -1.73 21.10
N LYS A 93 12.21 -0.57 21.65
CA LYS A 93 11.40 -0.52 22.88
C LYS A 93 10.06 -1.24 22.72
N ARG A 94 9.32 -0.95 21.63
CA ARG A 94 8.07 -1.65 21.32
C ARG A 94 8.26 -3.15 21.11
N LEU A 95 9.38 -3.56 20.49
CA LEU A 95 9.68 -4.97 20.27
C LEU A 95 9.93 -5.70 21.59
N LYS A 96 10.65 -5.09 22.54
CA LYS A 96 10.83 -5.62 23.90
C LYS A 96 9.52 -5.71 24.68
N GLU A 97 8.59 -4.78 24.46
CA GLU A 97 7.24 -4.85 25.04
C GLU A 97 6.41 -6.00 24.46
N LEU A 98 6.61 -6.34 23.18
CA LEU A 98 5.87 -7.39 22.47
C LEU A 98 6.50 -8.78 22.59
N GLU A 99 7.80 -8.87 22.81
CA GLU A 99 8.57 -10.11 22.99
C GLU A 99 7.91 -11.13 23.94
N PRO A 100 7.45 -10.77 25.16
CA PRO A 100 6.79 -11.74 26.05
C PRO A 100 5.45 -12.27 25.53
N TYR A 101 4.82 -11.59 24.56
CA TYR A 101 3.56 -12.00 23.96
C TYR A 101 3.75 -12.79 22.66
N THR A 102 4.98 -12.95 22.17
CA THR A 102 5.26 -13.72 20.95
C THR A 102 4.71 -15.14 20.95
N PRO A 103 4.77 -15.93 22.06
CA PRO A 103 4.21 -17.28 22.06
C PRO A 103 2.69 -17.29 21.93
N LEU A 104 2.02 -16.26 22.45
CA LEU A 104 0.57 -16.10 22.32
C LEU A 104 0.19 -15.67 20.90
N LEU A 105 0.96 -14.77 20.30
CA LEU A 105 0.78 -14.37 18.89
C LEU A 105 1.00 -15.55 17.93
N ASP A 106 1.97 -16.41 18.22
CA ASP A 106 2.21 -17.64 17.47
C ASP A 106 1.06 -18.65 17.67
N ALA A 107 0.51 -18.76 18.89
CA ALA A 107 -0.68 -19.57 19.13
C ALA A 107 -1.90 -19.08 18.33
N TYR A 108 -2.11 -17.77 18.24
CA TYR A 108 -3.16 -17.18 17.40
C TYR A 108 -2.92 -17.37 15.90
N LYS A 109 -1.66 -17.37 15.46
CA LYS A 109 -1.30 -17.64 14.07
C LYS A 109 -1.56 -19.11 13.69
N ASN A 110 -1.32 -20.02 14.62
CA ASN A 110 -1.49 -21.46 14.42
C ASN A 110 -2.95 -21.93 14.58
N ASP A 111 -3.74 -21.27 15.43
CA ASP A 111 -5.17 -21.56 15.61
C ASP A 111 -6.05 -20.30 15.48
N PRO A 112 -6.66 -20.08 14.30
CA PRO A 112 -7.60 -18.99 14.07
C PRO A 112 -8.84 -19.04 14.99
N ASN A 113 -9.23 -20.22 15.48
CA ASN A 113 -10.38 -20.36 16.37
C ASN A 113 -10.08 -19.83 17.78
N LEU A 114 -8.80 -19.83 18.19
CA LEU A 114 -8.37 -19.25 19.46
C LEU A 114 -8.62 -17.74 19.48
N ILE A 115 -8.43 -17.04 18.35
CA ILE A 115 -8.76 -15.61 18.22
C ILE A 115 -10.24 -15.37 18.44
N GLN A 116 -11.10 -16.20 17.84
CA GLN A 116 -12.54 -16.07 17.99
C GLN A 116 -12.98 -16.34 19.43
N HIS A 117 -12.36 -17.33 20.08
CA HIS A 117 -12.63 -17.66 21.47
C HIS A 117 -12.22 -16.54 22.42
N THR A 118 -11.00 -16.00 22.28
CA THR A 118 -10.51 -14.91 23.15
C THR A 118 -11.25 -13.61 22.90
N LYS A 119 -11.58 -13.31 21.63
CA LYS A 119 -12.45 -12.17 21.30
C LYS A 119 -13.82 -12.30 21.95
N SER A 120 -14.44 -13.48 21.85
CA SER A 120 -15.74 -13.74 22.50
C SER A 120 -15.65 -13.62 24.02
N TYR A 121 -14.53 -14.06 24.62
CA TYR A 121 -14.27 -13.91 26.05
C TYR A 121 -14.16 -12.44 26.48
N PHE A 122 -13.42 -11.61 25.74
CA PHE A 122 -13.27 -10.19 26.05
C PHE A 122 -14.53 -9.37 25.75
N GLU A 123 -15.21 -9.61 24.62
CA GLU A 123 -16.48 -8.96 24.28
C GLU A 123 -17.62 -9.39 25.22
N GLY A 124 -17.56 -10.62 25.74
CA GLY A 124 -18.48 -11.17 26.73
C GLY A 124 -18.17 -10.80 28.19
N GLY A 125 -17.21 -9.91 28.44
CA GLY A 125 -16.88 -9.42 29.79
C GLY A 125 -16.14 -10.43 30.67
N GLY A 126 -15.33 -11.32 30.09
CA GLY A 126 -14.55 -12.32 30.81
C GLY A 126 -15.35 -13.57 31.20
N GLN A 127 -16.52 -13.78 30.61
CA GLN A 127 -17.24 -15.04 30.77
C GLN A 127 -16.69 -16.05 29.78
N THR A 128 -16.23 -17.20 30.28
CA THR A 128 -16.00 -18.38 29.45
C THR A 128 -17.29 -18.69 28.70
N PRO A 129 -17.24 -19.17 27.44
CA PRO A 129 -18.45 -19.59 26.76
C PRO A 129 -19.12 -20.67 27.59
N LYS A 130 -20.19 -20.28 28.29
CA LYS A 130 -20.97 -21.17 29.14
C LYS A 130 -21.50 -22.28 28.27
N SER A 131 -21.32 -23.52 28.72
CA SER A 131 -21.99 -24.65 28.09
C SER A 131 -23.51 -24.38 28.07
N ILE A 132 -24.24 -25.00 27.15
CA ILE A 132 -25.70 -24.87 27.12
C ILE A 132 -26.31 -25.29 28.48
N GLN A 133 -25.64 -26.23 29.18
CA GLN A 133 -25.98 -26.67 30.53
C GLN A 133 -25.85 -25.54 31.55
N ASP A 134 -24.71 -24.85 31.60
CA ASP A 134 -24.50 -23.71 32.52
C ASP A 134 -25.36 -22.49 32.18
N LYS A 135 -25.67 -22.31 30.88
CA LYS A 135 -26.53 -21.22 30.40
C LYS A 135 -27.98 -21.41 30.82
N LEU A 136 -28.42 -22.66 30.90
CA LEU A 136 -29.78 -23.04 31.25
C LEU A 136 -29.94 -23.49 32.71
N ASP A 137 -28.87 -23.39 33.52
CA ASP A 137 -28.83 -23.78 34.93
C ASP A 137 -29.26 -25.26 35.13
N LEU A 138 -28.73 -26.14 34.27
CA LEU A 138 -29.03 -27.57 34.31
C LEU A 138 -28.09 -28.27 35.30
N GLY A 139 -28.59 -29.32 35.95
CA GLY A 139 -27.77 -30.18 36.79
C GLY A 139 -26.62 -30.85 36.01
N GLU A 140 -25.50 -31.10 36.69
CA GLU A 140 -24.30 -31.72 36.08
C GLU A 140 -24.58 -33.12 35.51
N ASP A 141 -25.54 -33.84 36.09
CA ASP A 141 -25.98 -35.18 35.66
C ASP A 141 -27.14 -35.14 34.63
N PHE A 142 -27.43 -33.98 34.03
CA PHE A 142 -28.56 -33.84 33.12
C PHE A 142 -28.42 -34.74 31.88
N VAL A 143 -29.47 -35.55 31.65
CA VAL A 143 -29.63 -36.37 30.44
C VAL A 143 -30.89 -35.88 29.72
N PHE A 144 -30.73 -35.51 28.45
CA PHE A 144 -31.83 -35.04 27.63
C PHE A 144 -32.82 -36.19 27.33
N ASP A 145 -34.08 -35.98 27.68
CA ASP A 145 -35.19 -36.86 27.30
C ASP A 145 -36.10 -36.14 26.28
N GLY A 146 -36.17 -36.68 25.06
CA GLY A 146 -36.99 -36.13 23.98
C GLY A 146 -38.50 -36.31 24.21
N ASP A 147 -38.90 -37.36 24.93
CA ASP A 147 -40.32 -37.59 25.25
C ASP A 147 -40.79 -36.59 26.31
N GLU A 148 -39.95 -36.32 27.32
CA GLU A 148 -40.21 -35.32 28.35
C GLU A 148 -40.21 -33.89 27.77
N ALA A 149 -39.26 -33.58 26.88
CA ALA A 149 -39.15 -32.27 26.23
C ALA A 149 -40.42 -31.84 25.46
N ILE A 150 -41.17 -32.82 24.94
CA ILE A 150 -42.41 -32.56 24.16
C ILE A 150 -43.64 -32.60 25.08
N LYS A 151 -43.65 -33.47 26.09
CA LYS A 151 -44.84 -33.70 26.94
C LYS A 151 -44.93 -32.70 28.10
N ASP A 152 -43.81 -32.26 28.66
CA ASP A 152 -43.76 -31.31 29.76
C ASP A 152 -42.94 -30.05 29.39
N PRO A 153 -43.61 -28.93 29.04
CA PRO A 153 -42.95 -27.67 28.70
C PRO A 153 -42.11 -27.06 29.84
N SER A 154 -42.30 -27.50 31.08
CA SER A 154 -41.58 -26.99 32.25
C SER A 154 -40.33 -27.79 32.61
N SER A 155 -40.14 -28.95 31.98
CA SER A 155 -38.96 -29.80 32.17
C SER A 155 -37.68 -29.14 31.67
N ASP A 156 -36.57 -29.51 32.28
CA ASP A 156 -35.22 -29.13 31.86
C ASP A 156 -34.90 -29.56 30.42
N SER A 157 -35.43 -30.70 29.98
CA SER A 157 -35.33 -31.15 28.58
C SER A 157 -36.08 -30.23 27.61
N ALA A 158 -37.24 -29.70 28.02
CA ALA A 158 -38.00 -28.74 27.22
C ALA A 158 -37.29 -27.38 27.11
N LYS A 159 -36.61 -26.93 28.17
CA LYS A 159 -35.79 -25.71 28.16
C LYS A 159 -34.64 -25.82 27.16
N VAL A 160 -33.92 -26.95 27.15
CA VAL A 160 -32.85 -27.22 26.18
C VAL A 160 -33.39 -27.22 24.76
N PHE A 161 -34.49 -27.94 24.53
CA PHE A 161 -35.11 -28.00 23.21
C PHE A 161 -35.56 -26.62 22.73
N GLY A 162 -36.20 -25.82 23.59
CA GLY A 162 -36.58 -24.44 23.31
C GLY A 162 -35.38 -23.57 22.94
N ALA A 163 -34.29 -23.63 23.71
CA ALA A 163 -33.09 -22.86 23.42
C ALA A 163 -32.45 -23.23 22.07
N VAL A 164 -32.41 -24.52 21.72
CA VAL A 164 -31.89 -25.01 20.43
C VAL A 164 -32.80 -24.58 19.27
N VAL A 165 -34.12 -24.66 19.45
CA VAL A 165 -35.10 -24.20 18.45
C VAL A 165 -34.99 -22.69 18.25
N ASP A 166 -34.92 -21.92 19.33
CA ASP A 166 -34.75 -20.47 19.29
C ASP A 166 -33.45 -20.07 18.60
N GLU A 167 -32.35 -20.78 18.84
CA GLU A 167 -31.09 -20.57 18.12
C GLU A 167 -31.23 -20.84 16.62
N ALA A 168 -31.86 -21.96 16.25
CA ALA A 168 -32.11 -22.30 14.85
C ALA A 168 -33.00 -21.26 14.16
N VAL A 169 -34.04 -20.77 14.84
CA VAL A 169 -34.92 -19.70 14.36
C VAL A 169 -34.15 -18.39 14.25
N ASN A 170 -33.37 -18.00 15.26
CA ASN A 170 -32.56 -16.79 15.25
C ASN A 170 -31.52 -16.81 14.13
N ARG A 171 -30.89 -17.96 13.85
CA ARG A 171 -29.96 -18.12 12.73
C ARG A 171 -30.67 -17.94 11.39
N ARG A 172 -31.85 -18.54 11.21
CA ARG A 172 -32.67 -18.40 9.99
C ARG A 172 -33.17 -16.97 9.82
N LEU A 173 -33.69 -16.35 10.88
CA LEU A 173 -34.17 -14.97 10.90
C LEU A 173 -33.04 -13.98 10.61
N SER A 174 -31.86 -14.21 11.19
CA SER A 174 -30.66 -13.39 10.91
C SER A 174 -30.21 -13.55 9.46
N GLY A 175 -30.27 -14.77 8.92
CA GLY A 175 -30.02 -15.03 7.50
C GLY A 175 -31.00 -14.27 6.60
N HIS A 176 -32.30 -14.33 6.92
CA HIS A 176 -33.34 -13.60 6.19
C HIS A 176 -33.14 -12.09 6.26
N LYS A 177 -32.88 -11.53 7.46
CA LYS A 177 -32.60 -10.10 7.64
C LYS A 177 -31.39 -9.64 6.82
N ARG A 178 -30.32 -10.43 6.74
CA ARG A 178 -29.17 -10.11 5.90
C ARG A 178 -29.54 -10.11 4.42
N GLN A 179 -30.33 -11.08 3.98
CA GLN A 179 -30.81 -11.13 2.60
C GLN A 179 -31.72 -9.94 2.27
N GLU A 180 -32.68 -9.61 3.14
CA GLU A 180 -33.53 -8.43 2.99
C GLU A 180 -32.72 -7.13 2.96
N GLN A 181 -31.69 -7.01 3.80
CA GLN A 181 -30.77 -5.86 3.78
C GLN A 181 -30.00 -5.76 2.46
N LEU A 182 -29.52 -6.88 1.91
CA LEU A 182 -28.84 -6.89 0.61
C LEU A 182 -29.79 -6.50 -0.52
N VAL A 183 -31.00 -7.06 -0.53
CA VAL A 183 -32.03 -6.71 -1.53
C VAL A 183 -32.47 -5.24 -1.39
N ALA A 184 -32.62 -4.74 -0.16
CA ALA A 184 -32.96 -3.34 0.08
C ALA A 184 -31.86 -2.39 -0.41
N LYS A 185 -30.58 -2.72 -0.14
CA LYS A 185 -29.43 -1.97 -0.67
C LYS A 185 -29.39 -1.98 -2.19
N GLN A 186 -29.53 -3.15 -2.82
CA GLN A 186 -29.62 -3.27 -4.27
C GLN A 186 -30.75 -2.41 -4.83
N ARG A 187 -31.95 -2.49 -4.23
CA ARG A 187 -33.10 -1.69 -4.66
C ARG A 187 -32.90 -0.18 -4.49
N GLU A 188 -32.18 0.25 -3.45
CA GLU A 188 -31.81 1.65 -3.25
C GLU A 188 -30.80 2.11 -4.31
N GLU A 189 -29.76 1.31 -4.56
CA GLU A 189 -28.78 1.55 -5.62
C GLU A 189 -29.45 1.61 -7.00
N GLU A 190 -30.34 0.67 -7.31
CA GLU A 190 -31.16 0.64 -8.52
C GLU A 190 -31.98 1.92 -8.69
N LYS A 191 -32.72 2.34 -7.65
CA LYS A 191 -33.48 3.58 -7.67
C LYS A 191 -32.57 4.80 -7.89
N SER A 192 -31.43 4.83 -7.22
CA SER A 192 -30.46 5.92 -7.36
C SER A 192 -29.86 5.99 -8.77
N PHE A 193 -29.62 4.82 -9.38
CA PHE A 193 -29.09 4.70 -10.73
C PHE A 193 -30.14 5.12 -11.76
N ARG A 194 -31.37 4.60 -11.66
CA ARG A 194 -32.49 5.00 -12.52
C ARG A 194 -32.75 6.50 -12.44
N GLY A 195 -32.69 7.09 -11.24
CA GLY A 195 -32.85 8.54 -11.05
C GLY A 195 -31.72 9.37 -11.66
N LYS A 196 -30.45 8.90 -11.59
CA LYS A 196 -29.30 9.61 -12.17
C LYS A 196 -29.30 9.61 -13.70
N PHE A 197 -29.78 8.54 -14.31
CA PHE A 197 -29.80 8.36 -15.76
C PHE A 197 -31.18 8.56 -16.38
N GLU A 198 -32.16 9.04 -15.60
CA GLU A 198 -33.55 9.27 -16.02
C GLU A 198 -34.16 8.07 -16.77
N MET A 199 -33.85 6.86 -16.29
CA MET A 199 -34.14 5.61 -16.98
C MET A 199 -35.53 5.07 -16.61
N SER A 200 -36.29 4.60 -17.61
CA SER A 200 -37.55 3.91 -17.38
C SER A 200 -37.33 2.48 -16.84
N ASP A 201 -38.39 1.86 -16.32
CA ASP A 201 -38.32 0.49 -15.82
C ASP A 201 -37.97 -0.50 -16.95
N ASP A 202 -38.53 -0.30 -18.15
CA ASP A 202 -38.26 -1.14 -19.33
C ASP A 202 -36.81 -0.99 -19.82
N ASP A 203 -36.29 0.24 -19.85
CA ASP A 203 -34.89 0.50 -20.26
C ASP A 203 -33.90 -0.11 -19.27
N TYR A 204 -34.23 -0.08 -17.98
CA TYR A 204 -33.43 -0.69 -16.94
C TYR A 204 -33.43 -2.22 -17.07
N ASP A 205 -34.57 -2.83 -17.36
CA ASP A 205 -34.66 -4.28 -17.55
C ASP A 205 -33.84 -4.74 -18.77
N ASN A 206 -33.88 -3.97 -19.86
CA ASN A 206 -33.02 -4.19 -21.03
C ASN A 206 -31.52 -4.08 -20.68
N LEU A 207 -31.15 -3.08 -19.87
CA LEU A 207 -29.77 -2.93 -19.38
C LEU A 207 -29.34 -4.13 -18.53
N VAL A 208 -30.20 -4.59 -17.62
CA VAL A 208 -29.93 -5.76 -16.77
C VAL A 208 -29.80 -7.02 -17.61
N GLU A 209 -30.63 -7.21 -18.63
CA GLU A 209 -30.51 -8.33 -19.56
C GLU A 209 -29.20 -8.27 -20.35
N PHE A 210 -28.82 -7.08 -20.84
CA PHE A 210 -27.53 -6.85 -21.47
C PHE A 210 -26.37 -7.18 -20.53
N ALA A 211 -26.41 -6.75 -19.27
CA ALA A 211 -25.39 -7.04 -18.27
C ALA A 211 -25.30 -8.54 -17.93
N LYS A 212 -26.45 -9.23 -17.83
CA LYS A 212 -26.49 -10.70 -17.63
C LYS A 212 -25.88 -11.46 -18.80
N SER A 213 -26.07 -10.97 -20.03
CA SER A 213 -25.48 -11.57 -21.22
C SER A 213 -23.96 -11.40 -21.31
N ARG A 214 -23.39 -10.42 -20.60
CA ARG A 214 -21.96 -10.07 -20.61
C ARG A 214 -21.42 -9.97 -19.18
N PRO A 215 -21.24 -11.11 -18.49
CA PRO A 215 -20.60 -11.10 -17.18
C PRO A 215 -19.16 -10.58 -17.30
N LEU A 216 -18.77 -9.65 -16.43
CA LEU A 216 -17.39 -9.15 -16.39
C LEU A 216 -16.44 -10.27 -15.97
N SER A 217 -15.44 -10.54 -16.80
CA SER A 217 -14.36 -11.47 -16.46
C SER A 217 -13.34 -10.81 -15.51
N LEU A 218 -12.48 -11.63 -14.90
CA LEU A 218 -11.39 -11.11 -14.06
C LEU A 218 -10.43 -10.20 -14.84
N GLU A 219 -10.23 -10.48 -16.13
CA GLU A 219 -9.42 -9.65 -17.02
C GLU A 219 -10.07 -8.28 -17.26
N ASP A 220 -11.39 -8.24 -17.45
CA ASP A 220 -12.14 -6.99 -17.59
C ASP A 220 -12.06 -6.15 -16.31
N ILE A 221 -12.18 -6.79 -15.15
CA ILE A 221 -12.05 -6.12 -13.84
C ILE A 221 -10.63 -5.57 -13.67
N TYR A 222 -9.60 -6.32 -14.05
CA TYR A 222 -8.21 -5.85 -14.01
C TYR A 222 -8.01 -4.64 -14.95
N TYR A 223 -8.57 -4.69 -16.15
CA TYR A 223 -8.52 -3.57 -17.09
C TYR A 223 -9.22 -2.34 -16.52
N LEU A 224 -10.41 -2.48 -15.93
CA LEU A 224 -11.18 -1.39 -15.32
C LEU A 224 -10.45 -0.81 -14.10
N LYS A 225 -9.93 -1.65 -13.21
CA LYS A 225 -9.15 -1.24 -12.03
C LYS A 225 -7.96 -0.37 -12.41
N ASN A 226 -7.24 -0.74 -13.47
CA ASN A 226 -6.05 -0.01 -13.92
C ASN A 226 -6.38 1.03 -15.00
N ARG A 227 -7.64 1.20 -15.38
CA ARG A 227 -8.05 2.22 -16.36
C ARG A 227 -7.90 3.61 -15.77
N GLU A 228 -8.41 3.84 -14.56
CA GLU A 228 -8.34 5.16 -13.91
C GLU A 228 -6.90 5.61 -13.70
N GLU A 229 -6.01 4.68 -13.30
CA GLU A 229 -4.58 4.97 -13.15
C GLU A 229 -3.93 5.33 -14.49
N ARG A 230 -4.24 4.59 -15.56
CA ARG A 230 -3.76 4.93 -16.92
C ARG A 230 -4.29 6.28 -17.39
N ASP A 231 -5.58 6.56 -17.22
CA ASP A 231 -6.20 7.82 -17.64
C ASP A 231 -5.60 9.01 -16.87
N MET A 232 -5.35 8.86 -15.56
CA MET A 232 -4.64 9.86 -14.76
C MET A 232 -3.19 10.05 -15.19
N ASN A 233 -2.47 8.97 -15.47
CA ASN A 233 -1.07 9.03 -15.90
C ASN A 233 -0.96 9.68 -17.29
N VAL A 234 -1.85 9.36 -18.22
CA VAL A 234 -1.93 10.00 -19.53
C VAL A 234 -2.26 11.49 -19.38
N ALA A 235 -3.21 11.85 -18.52
CA ALA A 235 -3.56 13.26 -18.28
C ALA A 235 -2.40 14.05 -17.63
N ARG A 236 -1.65 13.44 -16.71
CA ARG A 236 -0.44 14.05 -16.11
C ARG A 236 0.67 14.19 -17.14
N ALA A 237 1.01 13.13 -17.86
CA ALA A 237 2.01 13.14 -18.91
C ALA A 237 1.68 14.20 -19.98
N THR A 238 0.43 14.25 -20.46
CA THR A 238 0.01 15.27 -21.44
C THR A 238 0.15 16.70 -20.88
N ARG A 239 -0.14 16.92 -19.59
CA ARG A 239 0.05 18.24 -18.96
C ARG A 239 1.53 18.59 -18.82
N ASP A 240 2.36 17.62 -18.48
CA ASP A 240 3.81 17.80 -18.37
C ASP A 240 4.44 18.05 -19.74
N ASP A 241 4.04 17.31 -20.77
CA ASP A 241 4.47 17.52 -22.17
C ASP A 241 4.07 18.91 -22.67
N MET A 242 2.82 19.34 -22.43
CA MET A 242 2.39 20.70 -22.78
C MET A 242 3.17 21.76 -22.00
N ARG A 243 3.49 21.51 -20.73
CA ARG A 243 4.27 22.43 -19.90
C ARG A 243 5.70 22.53 -20.41
N GLU A 244 6.33 21.41 -20.77
CA GLU A 244 7.67 21.37 -21.35
C GLU A 244 7.70 22.05 -22.71
N GLN A 245 6.71 21.79 -23.58
CA GLN A 245 6.58 22.48 -24.87
C GLN A 245 6.45 24.00 -24.66
N MET A 246 5.64 24.46 -23.69
CA MET A 246 5.53 25.88 -23.36
C MET A 246 6.83 26.45 -22.78
N GLN A 247 7.55 25.70 -21.96
CA GLN A 247 8.85 26.12 -21.44
C GLN A 247 9.88 26.22 -22.57
N ASN A 248 9.95 25.23 -23.46
CA ASN A 248 10.84 25.24 -24.62
C ASN A 248 10.55 26.41 -25.55
N VAL A 249 9.28 26.76 -25.78
CA VAL A 249 8.89 27.96 -26.55
C VAL A 249 9.29 29.25 -25.84
N ARG A 250 9.13 29.33 -24.51
CA ARG A 250 9.50 30.52 -23.71
C ARG A 250 11.01 30.69 -23.55
N GLN A 251 11.74 29.58 -23.43
CA GLN A 251 13.19 29.56 -23.29
C GLN A 251 13.89 29.71 -24.65
N LYS A 252 13.18 29.49 -25.77
CA LYS A 252 13.68 29.82 -27.10
C LYS A 252 13.87 31.34 -27.16
N PRO A 253 15.11 31.83 -27.27
CA PRO A 253 15.36 33.27 -27.28
C PRO A 253 14.61 33.90 -28.45
N THR A 254 13.89 34.99 -28.20
CA THR A 254 13.25 35.82 -29.25
C THR A 254 14.26 36.48 -30.20
N SER A 255 15.56 36.20 -30.05
CA SER A 255 16.66 36.86 -30.74
C SER A 255 17.16 36.17 -32.03
N LEU A 256 16.37 35.27 -32.63
CA LEU A 256 16.68 34.69 -33.95
C LEU A 256 15.59 34.90 -35.01
N SER A 257 14.56 35.73 -34.72
CA SER A 257 13.50 36.06 -35.70
C SER A 257 13.64 37.43 -36.37
N ASP A 258 14.73 38.17 -36.19
CA ASP A 258 14.89 39.48 -36.86
C ASP A 258 16.30 39.83 -37.37
N THR A 259 17.24 38.88 -37.39
CA THR A 259 18.60 39.14 -37.91
C THR A 259 19.11 38.01 -38.78
N GLY A 260 18.35 37.66 -39.82
CA GLY A 260 18.79 36.67 -40.79
C GLY A 260 17.71 36.24 -41.77
N SER A 261 17.32 37.15 -42.66
CA SER A 261 16.60 36.81 -43.89
C SER A 261 17.43 35.83 -44.74
N LYS A 262 17.25 34.53 -44.52
CA LYS A 262 17.57 33.49 -45.49
C LYS A 262 16.34 32.63 -45.70
N SER A 263 16.00 32.52 -46.98
CA SER A 263 14.89 31.79 -47.59
C SER A 263 14.44 30.58 -46.77
N VAL A 264 13.18 30.65 -46.33
CA VAL A 264 12.40 29.48 -45.93
C VAL A 264 12.39 28.50 -47.10
N ASP A 265 12.96 27.31 -46.91
CA ASP A 265 12.73 26.19 -47.81
C ASP A 265 11.24 25.86 -47.77
N ARG A 266 10.52 26.35 -48.79
CA ARG A 266 9.10 26.04 -48.97
C ARG A 266 9.01 24.59 -49.43
N ASN A 267 8.33 23.76 -48.67
CA ASN A 267 8.03 22.40 -49.10
C ASN A 267 7.21 22.46 -50.40
N GLN A 268 7.39 21.48 -51.29
CA GLN A 268 6.60 21.42 -52.54
C GLN A 268 5.09 21.41 -52.24
N GLU A 269 4.70 20.83 -51.11
CA GLU A 269 3.32 20.81 -50.63
C GLU A 269 2.80 22.21 -50.25
N ASP A 270 3.62 23.05 -49.60
CA ASP A 270 3.24 24.42 -49.25
C ASP A 270 3.10 25.30 -50.51
N VAL A 271 3.94 25.08 -51.53
CA VAL A 271 3.83 25.75 -52.83
C VAL A 271 2.56 25.31 -53.57
N LEU A 272 2.19 24.03 -53.48
CA LEU A 272 0.95 23.51 -54.06
C LEU A 272 -0.28 24.07 -53.33
N PHE A 273 -0.26 24.12 -52.00
CA PHE A 273 -1.34 24.71 -51.22
C PHE A 273 -1.53 26.20 -51.50
N ASP A 274 -0.45 26.99 -51.53
CA ASP A 274 -0.51 28.41 -51.90
C ASP A 274 -1.00 28.60 -53.34
N SER A 275 -0.63 27.70 -54.25
CA SER A 275 -1.14 27.75 -55.63
C SER A 275 -2.64 27.48 -55.68
N ILE A 276 -3.16 26.53 -54.90
CA ILE A 276 -4.58 26.20 -54.83
C ILE A 276 -5.36 27.34 -54.16
N LEU A 277 -4.85 27.90 -53.06
CA LEU A 277 -5.46 29.06 -52.38
C LEU A 277 -5.47 30.31 -53.27
N GLY A 278 -4.41 30.50 -54.08
CA GLY A 278 -4.29 31.60 -55.02
C GLY A 278 -5.16 31.42 -56.27
N ILE A 279 -5.44 30.19 -56.66
CA ILE A 279 -6.39 29.86 -57.74
C ILE A 279 -7.81 30.24 -57.32
N ASP A 280 -8.19 30.00 -56.06
CA ASP A 280 -9.52 30.35 -55.55
C ASP A 280 -9.77 31.87 -55.60
N LYS A 281 -8.78 32.67 -55.17
CA LYS A 281 -8.84 34.14 -55.25
C LYS A 281 -8.90 34.66 -56.69
N LYS A 282 -8.21 34.00 -57.63
CA LYS A 282 -8.24 34.37 -59.05
C LYS A 282 -9.49 33.88 -59.77
N LEU A 283 -10.10 32.79 -59.31
CA LEU A 283 -11.40 32.31 -59.78
C LEU A 283 -12.50 33.27 -59.33
N ASP A 284 -12.48 33.74 -58.09
CA ASP A 284 -13.41 34.77 -57.61
C ASP A 284 -13.27 36.08 -58.39
N GLU A 285 -12.04 36.50 -58.69
CA GLU A 285 -11.77 37.71 -59.49
C GLU A 285 -12.14 37.55 -60.97
N ALA A 286 -12.08 36.32 -61.52
CA ALA A 286 -12.39 36.04 -62.92
C ALA A 286 -13.88 35.68 -63.16
N PHE A 287 -14.59 35.18 -62.16
CA PHE A 287 -15.99 34.75 -62.27
C PHE A 287 -16.98 35.64 -61.51
N GLY A 288 -16.50 36.63 -60.73
CA GLY A 288 -17.28 37.77 -60.27
C GLY A 288 -18.70 37.41 -59.83
N ILE A 289 -18.81 36.69 -58.71
CA ILE A 289 -20.00 36.68 -57.85
C ILE A 289 -19.68 37.53 -56.63
#